data_AF-A0A3M7F2F8-F1
#
_entry.id   AF-A0A3M7F2F8-F1
#
_cell.length_a   1.000
_cell.length_b   1.000
_cell.length_c   1.000
_cell.angle_alpha   90.00
_cell.angle_beta   90.00
_cell.angle_gamma   90.00
#
_symmetry.space_group_name_H-M   'P 1'
#
loop_
_entity.id
_entity.type
_entity.pdbx_description
1 polymer ?
#
loop_
_entity_poly.entity_id
_entity_poly.type
_entity_poly.pdbx_seq_one_letter_code
_entity_poly.pdbx_strand_id
1 'polypeptide(L)'
;MDSAGYLKRHGWRGAGHSLDKTDRGIKKPLLVSKKVDVLGVGLNKHAAVSDQWWLRAFDQGLKDFGTGKESTLANVQKHGVNRGGLYGRFVKGEGMKGTIGTEEPKTVDDMGSNGDVAALAKTPTGKVEGVQAAANGSEKKRKRDSKTDEKSAKRKRSSADDGDGKKGDKYEREKTKREAKSAGKESNGETKEQRRARKEKRRAEKDDMSAAKNARRDEKAERKRLRKAEKSSQDGHAQAQGSATDELANGADEVKLRPAKSIPHADAVDKYPSKAQKKAKKMDRLAAEHGGTLIEQDKLDLYNANKRGLSLEQYRSKVAIGALKAPGAEKKKEPSSQKLEEYKKRAQEKGVSLEEYMRRRDEKNAAKQLQPANSASTLPIVIDTPNGAPGTLTLRTSEPGYSLRACQAIERDMAFVLLDEAGEKNLSWKPGDAAPVDERLWDGVDTKDLPKSVRRARKEWMSARGFERKKGSKKSE
;
A
#
# COMPACT_ATOMS: atom_id res chain seq x y z
N MET A 1 -41.03 -38.51 -9.45
CA MET A 1 -40.70 -39.14 -8.15
C MET A 1 -41.00 -38.14 -7.06
N ASP A 2 -41.85 -38.50 -6.10
CA ASP A 2 -42.12 -37.65 -4.93
C ASP A 2 -41.02 -37.86 -3.88
N SER A 3 -40.05 -36.95 -3.88
CA SER A 3 -38.89 -36.98 -2.99
C SER A 3 -39.29 -36.80 -1.52
N ALA A 4 -40.37 -36.07 -1.23
CA ALA A 4 -40.86 -35.88 0.13
C ALA A 4 -41.45 -37.18 0.69
N GLY A 5 -42.21 -37.91 -0.13
CA GLY A 5 -42.74 -39.23 0.23
C GLY A 5 -41.65 -40.27 0.50
N TYR A 6 -40.60 -40.29 -0.34
CA TYR A 6 -39.46 -41.21 -0.16
C TYR A 6 -38.69 -40.94 1.15
N LEU A 7 -38.40 -39.67 1.45
CA LEU A 7 -37.68 -39.30 2.66
C LEU A 7 -38.50 -39.62 3.93
N LYS A 8 -39.81 -39.38 3.91
CA LYS A 8 -40.70 -39.74 5.03
C LYS A 8 -40.68 -41.25 5.32
N ARG A 9 -40.64 -42.11 4.29
CA ARG A 9 -40.52 -43.57 4.46
C ARG A 9 -39.20 -43.98 5.10
N HIS A 10 -38.13 -43.21 4.88
CA HIS A 10 -36.82 -43.42 5.53
C HIS A 10 -36.68 -42.72 6.89
N GLY A 11 -37.80 -42.31 7.51
CA GLY A 11 -37.81 -41.74 8.86
C GLY A 11 -37.60 -40.23 8.93
N TRP A 12 -37.63 -39.53 7.79
CA TRP A 12 -37.52 -38.07 7.77
C TRP A 12 -38.82 -37.43 8.30
N ARG A 13 -38.74 -36.75 9.44
CA ARG A 13 -39.91 -36.20 10.17
C ARG A 13 -40.51 -34.91 9.58
N GLY A 14 -39.75 -34.19 8.77
CA GLY A 14 -40.24 -33.02 8.02
C GLY A 14 -39.14 -31.99 7.75
N ALA A 15 -39.50 -30.87 7.10
CA ALA A 15 -38.57 -29.77 6.91
C ALA A 15 -38.10 -29.25 8.29
N GLY A 16 -36.77 -29.21 8.50
CA GLY A 16 -36.17 -28.74 9.75
C GLY A 16 -35.94 -29.79 10.84
N HIS A 17 -36.10 -31.09 10.58
CA HIS A 17 -35.67 -32.13 11.52
C HIS A 17 -34.52 -32.93 10.93
N SER A 18 -33.47 -33.18 11.73
CA SER A 18 -32.36 -34.06 11.35
C SER A 18 -32.80 -35.51 11.21
N LEU A 19 -32.08 -36.29 10.42
CA LEU A 19 -32.29 -37.74 10.29
C LEU A 19 -31.95 -38.53 11.58
N ASP A 20 -31.41 -37.85 12.59
CA ASP A 20 -31.04 -38.45 13.87
C ASP A 20 -32.29 -38.72 14.72
N LYS A 21 -32.41 -39.95 15.25
CA LYS A 21 -33.52 -40.38 16.11
C LYS A 21 -33.56 -39.63 17.44
N THR A 22 -32.45 -39.01 17.84
CA THR A 22 -32.30 -38.32 19.13
C THR A 22 -32.62 -36.83 19.08
N ASP A 23 -33.13 -36.31 17.96
CA ASP A 23 -33.51 -34.90 17.75
C ASP A 23 -32.40 -33.88 18.12
N ARG A 24 -31.13 -34.30 18.10
CA ARG A 24 -29.95 -33.46 18.41
C ARG A 24 -29.55 -32.51 17.28
N GLY A 25 -30.19 -32.58 16.12
CA GLY A 25 -29.91 -31.69 15.00
C GLY A 25 -30.50 -30.30 15.17
N ILE A 26 -29.80 -29.31 14.62
CA ILE A 26 -30.23 -27.92 14.69
C ILE A 26 -31.46 -27.72 13.78
N LYS A 27 -32.61 -27.45 14.39
CA LYS A 27 -33.92 -27.32 13.70
C LYS A 27 -33.95 -26.22 12.63
N LYS A 28 -33.09 -25.22 12.76
CA LYS A 28 -32.89 -24.15 11.79
C LYS A 28 -31.47 -24.29 11.22
N PRO A 29 -31.27 -24.28 9.89
CA PRO A 29 -29.92 -24.25 9.34
C PRO A 29 -29.19 -23.05 9.93
N LEU A 30 -27.93 -23.24 10.34
CA LEU A 30 -27.10 -22.14 10.81
C LEU A 30 -27.01 -21.14 9.65
N LEU A 31 -27.68 -19.99 9.77
CA LEU A 31 -27.44 -18.85 8.90
C LEU A 31 -26.06 -18.30 9.25
N VAL A 32 -25.03 -18.91 8.68
CA VAL A 32 -23.71 -18.30 8.63
C VAL A 32 -23.85 -17.13 7.68
N SER A 33 -23.89 -15.91 8.22
CA SER A 33 -23.83 -14.71 7.40
C SER A 33 -22.53 -14.75 6.63
N LYS A 34 -22.61 -15.08 5.32
CA LYS A 34 -21.48 -14.89 4.43
C LYS A 34 -21.24 -13.40 4.38
N LYS A 35 -20.19 -12.96 5.06
CA LYS A 35 -19.68 -11.61 4.91
C LYS A 35 -19.20 -11.48 3.46
N VAL A 36 -20.03 -10.94 2.58
CA VAL A 36 -19.68 -10.58 1.19
C VAL A 36 -18.83 -9.31 1.17
N ASP A 37 -18.06 -9.07 2.24
CA ASP A 37 -17.05 -8.06 2.22
C ASP A 37 -15.90 -8.62 1.40
N VAL A 38 -15.74 -8.06 0.21
CA VAL A 38 -14.59 -8.20 -0.68
C VAL A 38 -13.24 -7.88 0.03
N LEU A 39 -13.29 -7.37 1.26
CA LEU A 39 -12.16 -7.13 2.16
C LEU A 39 -11.64 -8.39 2.89
N GLY A 40 -12.32 -9.54 2.79
CA GLY A 40 -11.93 -10.79 3.44
C GLY A 40 -11.23 -11.78 2.50
N VAL A 41 -9.94 -12.05 2.76
CA VAL A 41 -9.17 -13.22 2.26
C VAL A 41 -9.30 -13.51 0.75
N GLY A 42 -9.04 -12.53 -0.11
CA GLY A 42 -9.05 -12.78 -1.56
C GLY A 42 -8.52 -11.66 -2.45
N LEU A 43 -8.45 -10.42 -1.93
CA LEU A 43 -7.96 -9.27 -2.69
C LEU A 43 -6.45 -9.02 -2.57
N ASN A 44 -5.66 -10.08 -2.42
CA ASN A 44 -4.25 -9.96 -2.72
C ASN A 44 -4.13 -9.82 -4.24
N LYS A 45 -4.14 -8.59 -4.77
CA LYS A 45 -3.74 -8.27 -6.17
C LYS A 45 -2.35 -8.82 -6.51
N HIS A 46 -1.59 -9.25 -5.50
CA HIS A 46 -0.30 -9.91 -5.61
C HIS A 46 -0.34 -11.45 -5.50
N ALA A 47 -1.47 -12.08 -5.15
CA ALA A 47 -1.58 -13.55 -5.09
C ALA A 47 -1.57 -14.17 -6.50
N ALA A 48 -2.31 -13.59 -7.44
CA ALA A 48 -2.22 -13.97 -8.85
C ALA A 48 -0.80 -13.78 -9.43
N VAL A 49 -0.03 -12.82 -8.90
CA VAL A 49 1.37 -12.59 -9.31
C VAL A 49 2.35 -13.51 -8.56
N SER A 50 2.04 -13.89 -7.31
CA SER A 50 2.86 -14.84 -6.56
C SER A 50 2.67 -16.27 -7.05
N ASP A 51 1.49 -16.64 -7.55
CA ASP A 51 1.20 -17.99 -8.02
C ASP A 51 1.71 -18.24 -9.44
N GLN A 52 2.07 -17.19 -10.19
CA GLN A 52 2.68 -17.29 -11.53
C GLN A 52 4.21 -17.41 -11.51
N TRP A 53 4.83 -17.58 -10.34
CA TRP A 53 6.29 -17.68 -10.26
C TRP A 53 6.84 -18.94 -10.96
N TRP A 54 6.10 -20.05 -10.90
CA TRP A 54 6.50 -21.31 -11.55
C TRP A 54 6.38 -21.22 -13.08
N LEU A 55 5.31 -20.59 -13.60
CA LEU A 55 5.14 -20.31 -15.03
C LEU A 55 6.30 -19.46 -15.56
N ARG A 56 6.68 -18.41 -14.83
CA ARG A 56 7.85 -17.59 -15.20
C ARG A 56 9.17 -18.36 -15.11
N ALA A 57 9.35 -19.20 -14.09
CA ALA A 57 10.55 -20.03 -13.95
C ALA A 57 10.64 -21.10 -15.04
N PHE A 58 9.50 -21.61 -15.50
CA PHE A 58 9.40 -22.56 -16.60
C PHE A 58 9.70 -21.89 -17.95
N ASP A 59 9.09 -20.73 -18.24
CA ASP A 59 9.39 -19.92 -19.43
C ASP A 59 10.86 -19.48 -19.48
N GLN A 60 11.45 -19.15 -18.33
CA GLN A 60 12.86 -18.84 -18.21
C GLN A 60 13.71 -20.08 -18.49
N GLY A 61 13.31 -21.25 -17.98
CA GLY A 61 13.95 -22.53 -18.26
C GLY A 61 13.93 -22.90 -19.74
N LEU A 62 12.83 -22.65 -20.45
CA LEU A 62 12.74 -22.86 -21.90
C LEU A 62 13.65 -21.90 -22.69
N LYS A 63 13.77 -20.64 -22.25
CA LYS A 63 14.67 -19.66 -22.89
C LYS A 63 16.14 -19.97 -22.64
N ASP A 64 16.46 -20.53 -21.49
CA ASP A 64 17.84 -20.91 -21.13
C ASP A 64 18.22 -22.29 -21.70
N PHE A 65 17.24 -23.06 -22.22
CA PHE A 65 17.46 -24.36 -22.85
C PHE A 65 18.37 -24.22 -24.10
N GLY A 66 19.52 -24.89 -24.09
CA GLY A 66 20.54 -24.79 -25.15
C GLY A 66 21.60 -23.69 -24.96
N THR A 67 21.49 -22.82 -23.94
CA THR A 67 22.49 -21.77 -23.69
C THR A 67 23.59 -22.15 -22.69
N GLY A 68 23.60 -23.41 -22.21
CA GLY A 68 24.58 -23.92 -21.24
C GLY A 68 24.45 -23.32 -19.82
N LYS A 69 23.43 -22.50 -19.56
CA LYS A 69 23.17 -21.89 -18.24
C LYS A 69 22.31 -22.84 -17.41
N GLU A 70 22.67 -23.03 -16.13
CA GLU A 70 21.86 -23.80 -15.20
C GLU A 70 20.47 -23.15 -15.05
N SER A 71 19.43 -23.88 -15.43
CA SER A 71 18.05 -23.38 -15.37
C SER A 71 17.63 -23.04 -13.95
N THR A 72 16.74 -22.06 -13.79
CA THR A 72 16.20 -21.69 -12.49
C THR A 72 15.51 -22.86 -11.78
N LEU A 73 14.98 -23.83 -12.54
CA LEU A 73 14.39 -25.07 -12.02
C LEU A 73 15.45 -26.03 -11.48
N ALA A 74 16.57 -26.23 -12.19
CA ALA A 74 17.69 -27.04 -11.71
C ALA A 74 18.28 -26.46 -10.40
N ASN A 75 18.32 -25.14 -10.29
CA ASN A 75 18.78 -24.45 -9.09
C ASN A 75 17.81 -24.62 -7.90
N VAL A 76 16.49 -24.62 -8.17
CA VAL A 76 15.44 -24.94 -7.18
C VAL A 76 15.49 -26.41 -6.75
N GLN A 77 15.79 -27.33 -7.67
CA GLN A 77 15.96 -28.75 -7.36
C GLN A 77 17.20 -29.00 -6.49
N LYS A 78 18.33 -28.35 -6.79
CA LYS A 78 19.58 -28.49 -6.02
C LYS A 78 19.57 -27.79 -4.66
N HIS A 79 18.83 -26.68 -4.50
CA HIS A 79 18.88 -25.86 -3.28
C HIS A 79 17.56 -25.70 -2.52
N GLY A 80 16.46 -26.26 -3.04
CA GLY A 80 15.13 -26.20 -2.45
C GLY A 80 14.47 -24.81 -2.49
N VAL A 81 13.14 -24.77 -2.40
CA VAL A 81 12.32 -23.52 -2.37
C VAL A 81 12.41 -22.82 -0.99
N ASN A 82 13.46 -23.06 -0.21
CA ASN A 82 13.58 -22.56 1.17
C ASN A 82 14.01 -21.08 1.25
N ARG A 83 14.12 -20.37 0.12
CA ARG A 83 14.51 -18.96 0.05
C ARG A 83 13.35 -17.94 -0.01
N GLY A 84 12.13 -18.35 0.37
CA GLY A 84 11.07 -17.40 0.75
C GLY A 84 9.82 -17.36 -0.13
N GLY A 85 9.44 -18.49 -0.73
CA GLY A 85 8.12 -18.67 -1.35
C GLY A 85 7.14 -19.42 -0.43
N LEU A 86 5.84 -19.37 -0.76
CA LEU A 86 4.74 -20.05 -0.05
C LEU A 86 5.03 -21.54 0.21
N TYR A 87 5.81 -22.16 -0.68
CA TYR A 87 6.16 -23.59 -0.64
C TYR A 87 7.38 -23.94 0.23
N GLY A 88 8.11 -22.95 0.77
CA GLY A 88 9.28 -23.20 1.62
C GLY A 88 8.96 -23.75 3.02
N ARG A 89 7.67 -23.93 3.34
CA ARG A 89 7.18 -24.55 4.58
C ARG A 89 6.74 -26.00 4.38
N PHE A 90 6.66 -26.47 3.15
CA PHE A 90 6.36 -27.86 2.88
C PHE A 90 7.66 -28.64 3.03
N VAL A 91 7.76 -29.39 4.12
CA VAL A 91 8.78 -30.42 4.28
C VAL A 91 8.40 -31.51 3.28
N LYS A 92 9.33 -31.91 2.40
CA LYS A 92 9.16 -33.11 1.58
C LYS A 92 9.02 -34.26 2.57
N GLY A 93 7.81 -34.77 2.75
CA GLY A 93 7.57 -35.95 3.56
C GLY A 93 8.46 -37.09 3.07
N GLU A 94 8.88 -37.96 3.98
CA GLU A 94 9.57 -39.19 3.64
C GLU A 94 8.72 -39.91 2.57
N GLY A 95 9.32 -40.14 1.39
CA GLY A 95 8.60 -40.74 0.28
C GLY A 95 8.22 -42.15 0.69
N MET A 96 6.93 -42.42 0.91
CA MET A 96 6.46 -43.80 1.05
C MET A 96 6.84 -44.55 -0.21
N LYS A 97 7.67 -45.59 -0.05
CA LYS A 97 8.05 -46.51 -1.12
C LYS A 97 6.77 -47.16 -1.63
N GLY A 98 6.30 -46.75 -2.81
CA GLY A 98 5.11 -47.32 -3.42
C GLY A 98 5.31 -48.83 -3.59
N THR A 99 4.29 -49.60 -3.23
CA THR A 99 4.27 -51.07 -3.37
C THR A 99 3.97 -51.52 -4.81
N ILE A 100 3.94 -50.60 -5.77
CA ILE A 100 3.70 -50.90 -7.18
C ILE A 100 5.06 -50.89 -7.89
N GLY A 101 5.59 -52.10 -8.15
CA GLY A 101 6.64 -52.41 -9.13
C GLY A 101 7.92 -51.57 -9.05
N THR A 102 8.90 -52.01 -8.28
CA THR A 102 10.29 -51.55 -8.40
C THR A 102 10.91 -52.09 -9.69
N GLU A 103 10.66 -51.42 -10.80
CA GLU A 103 11.59 -51.39 -11.93
C GLU A 103 12.29 -50.04 -11.88
N GLU A 104 13.60 -50.06 -11.60
CA GLU A 104 14.42 -48.86 -11.53
C GLU A 104 14.42 -48.16 -12.90
N PRO A 105 14.03 -46.87 -13.00
CA PRO A 105 14.22 -46.14 -14.24
C PRO A 105 15.72 -45.91 -14.44
N LYS A 106 16.33 -46.66 -15.37
CA LYS A 106 17.67 -46.39 -15.89
C LYS A 106 17.74 -44.94 -16.37
N THR A 107 18.53 -44.13 -15.67
CA THR A 107 18.83 -42.75 -16.05
C THR A 107 19.68 -42.72 -17.31
N VAL A 108 19.39 -41.77 -18.19
CA VAL A 108 19.92 -41.62 -19.56
C VAL A 108 21.41 -41.19 -19.63
N ASP A 109 22.12 -41.20 -18.51
CA ASP A 109 23.51 -40.72 -18.39
C ASP A 109 24.55 -41.88 -18.43
N ASP A 110 24.13 -43.12 -18.66
CA ASP A 110 25.00 -44.32 -18.70
C ASP A 110 25.21 -44.89 -20.12
N MET A 111 25.04 -44.07 -21.16
CA MET A 111 25.25 -44.42 -22.57
C MET A 111 26.45 -43.69 -23.17
N GLY A 112 27.58 -43.70 -22.48
CA GLY A 112 28.75 -42.96 -22.94
C GLY A 112 30.08 -43.37 -22.33
N SER A 113 30.51 -44.62 -22.48
CA SER A 113 31.94 -44.92 -22.66
C SER A 113 32.16 -46.37 -23.10
N ASN A 114 32.99 -46.52 -24.14
CA ASN A 114 33.69 -47.71 -24.61
C ASN A 114 32.92 -48.68 -25.54
N GLY A 115 33.07 -48.42 -26.84
CA GLY A 115 34.02 -49.21 -27.64
C GLY A 115 33.58 -50.60 -28.08
N ASP A 116 33.33 -50.67 -29.39
CA ASP A 116 33.77 -51.74 -30.30
C ASP A 116 32.87 -52.94 -30.67
N VAL A 117 32.65 -52.98 -32.00
CA VAL A 117 32.40 -54.07 -32.95
C VAL A 117 31.13 -54.95 -32.91
N ALA A 118 30.46 -54.91 -34.06
CA ALA A 118 29.89 -56.04 -34.81
C ALA A 118 28.71 -56.83 -34.21
N ALA A 119 27.51 -56.61 -34.78
CA ALA A 119 26.75 -57.66 -35.49
C ALA A 119 25.35 -57.19 -35.93
N LEU A 120 25.07 -57.37 -37.23
CA LEU A 120 23.82 -57.88 -37.83
C LEU A 120 22.48 -57.20 -37.45
N ALA A 121 21.88 -56.32 -38.26
CA ALA A 121 21.18 -56.53 -39.55
C ALA A 121 19.70 -56.99 -39.47
N LYS A 122 18.90 -56.32 -40.31
CA LYS A 122 17.65 -56.72 -40.99
C LYS A 122 16.29 -56.29 -40.41
N THR A 123 15.59 -55.55 -41.27
CA THR A 123 14.14 -55.33 -41.39
C THR A 123 13.37 -56.66 -41.53
N PRO A 124 12.03 -56.68 -41.28
CA PRO A 124 11.04 -56.45 -42.36
C PRO A 124 9.83 -55.61 -41.89
N THR A 125 9.23 -54.71 -42.69
CA THR A 125 8.24 -54.90 -43.77
C THR A 125 6.95 -55.65 -43.39
N GLY A 126 5.79 -54.97 -43.52
CA GLY A 126 4.41 -55.50 -43.55
C GLY A 126 3.43 -54.50 -42.91
N LYS A 127 2.61 -53.69 -43.61
CA LYS A 127 1.56 -53.90 -44.64
C LYS A 127 0.31 -54.62 -44.11
N VAL A 128 -0.76 -53.86 -43.80
CA VAL A 128 -2.20 -54.16 -44.00
C VAL A 128 -2.92 -52.79 -44.04
N GLU A 129 -3.38 -52.25 -45.18
CA GLU A 129 -4.69 -52.47 -45.85
C GLU A 129 -5.90 -52.33 -44.91
N GLY A 130 -6.67 -51.25 -44.97
CA GLY A 130 -7.86 -51.04 -45.83
C GLY A 130 -9.01 -50.62 -44.88
N VAL A 131 -10.01 -49.77 -45.16
CA VAL A 131 -10.88 -49.54 -46.32
C VAL A 131 -11.65 -48.23 -46.00
N GLN A 132 -11.58 -47.17 -46.84
CA GLN A 132 -12.66 -46.57 -47.69
C GLN A 132 -13.98 -46.23 -46.96
N ALA A 133 -14.82 -45.24 -47.28
CA ALA A 133 -14.99 -44.13 -48.25
C ALA A 133 -16.14 -43.28 -47.63
N ALA A 134 -16.49 -42.04 -47.98
CA ALA A 134 -16.75 -41.39 -49.26
C ALA A 134 -16.87 -39.87 -48.95
N ALA A 135 -16.18 -38.96 -49.63
CA ALA A 135 -16.37 -38.46 -51.00
C ALA A 135 -17.40 -37.31 -51.12
N ASN A 136 -16.99 -36.34 -51.95
CA ASN A 136 -17.71 -35.22 -52.56
C ASN A 136 -17.79 -33.93 -51.70
N GLY A 137 -17.34 -32.76 -52.17
CA GLY A 137 -16.84 -32.36 -53.48
C GLY A 137 -17.03 -30.85 -53.68
N SER A 138 -16.31 -30.33 -54.67
CA SER A 138 -16.49 -29.04 -55.36
C SER A 138 -15.82 -27.77 -54.80
N GLU A 139 -14.76 -27.45 -55.53
CA GLU A 139 -14.15 -26.15 -55.79
C GLU A 139 -15.14 -25.00 -55.97
N LYS A 140 -14.82 -23.81 -55.42
CA LYS A 140 -15.11 -22.54 -56.11
C LYS A 140 -14.12 -21.43 -55.77
N LYS A 141 -13.23 -21.19 -56.73
CA LYS A 141 -12.48 -19.95 -56.98
C LYS A 141 -13.35 -18.70 -56.79
N ARG A 142 -12.82 -17.65 -56.13
CA ARG A 142 -12.93 -16.25 -56.59
C ARG A 142 -11.94 -15.31 -55.87
N LYS A 143 -11.07 -14.70 -56.70
CA LYS A 143 -10.28 -13.48 -56.48
C LYS A 143 -11.17 -12.31 -56.05
N ARG A 144 -10.69 -11.43 -55.14
CA ARG A 144 -10.66 -9.97 -55.38
C ARG A 144 -9.78 -9.23 -54.36
N ASP A 145 -8.90 -8.39 -54.89
CA ASP A 145 -8.04 -7.44 -54.19
C ASP A 145 -8.78 -6.21 -53.63
N SER A 146 -8.14 -5.61 -52.62
CA SER A 146 -7.99 -4.16 -52.38
C SER A 146 -9.11 -3.34 -51.70
N LYS A 147 -8.60 -2.36 -50.91
CA LYS A 147 -9.15 -1.07 -50.45
C LYS A 147 -9.89 -0.97 -49.11
N THR A 148 -9.11 -0.47 -48.13
CA THR A 148 -9.25 0.81 -47.38
C THR A 148 -10.58 1.24 -46.75
N ASP A 149 -10.40 1.69 -45.50
CA ASP A 149 -11.05 2.79 -44.79
C ASP A 149 -12.40 2.61 -44.10
N GLU A 150 -12.47 3.28 -42.94
CA GLU A 150 -13.67 3.73 -42.23
C GLU A 150 -14.50 2.71 -41.42
N LYS A 151 -14.12 2.53 -40.15
CA LYS A 151 -15.01 2.79 -39.00
C LYS A 151 -14.26 2.80 -37.68
N SER A 152 -13.70 3.98 -37.39
CA SER A 152 -13.43 4.46 -36.05
C SER A 152 -14.76 4.89 -35.37
N ALA A 153 -14.72 4.96 -34.03
CA ALA A 153 -15.68 5.63 -33.14
C ALA A 153 -16.97 4.88 -32.73
N LYS A 154 -16.87 4.05 -31.67
CA LYS A 154 -17.66 4.27 -30.43
C LYS A 154 -17.12 3.42 -29.27
N ARG A 155 -17.10 4.04 -28.07
CA ARG A 155 -16.80 3.50 -26.72
C ARG A 155 -15.34 3.58 -26.24
N LYS A 156 -14.90 4.82 -26.02
CA LYS A 156 -14.10 5.21 -24.85
C LYS A 156 -15.04 5.70 -23.73
N ARG A 157 -14.53 5.65 -22.47
CA ARG A 157 -15.07 6.08 -21.15
C ARG A 157 -15.71 4.89 -20.39
N SER A 158 -15.27 4.47 -19.20
CA SER A 158 -14.64 5.19 -18.08
C SER A 158 -14.04 4.20 -17.05
N SER A 159 -12.80 4.43 -16.61
CA SER A 159 -12.39 4.35 -15.19
C SER A 159 -10.89 4.61 -15.06
N ALA A 160 -10.53 5.89 -15.05
CA ALA A 160 -9.27 6.36 -14.50
C ALA A 160 -9.63 7.07 -13.19
N ASP A 161 -9.28 6.49 -12.04
CA ASP A 161 -8.75 7.18 -10.86
C ASP A 161 -8.45 6.11 -9.79
N ASP A 162 -7.17 5.94 -9.44
CA ASP A 162 -6.68 5.72 -8.07
C ASP A 162 -5.21 5.28 -8.05
N GLY A 163 -4.35 6.18 -7.58
CA GLY A 163 -3.23 5.81 -6.71
C GLY A 163 -1.84 5.69 -7.33
N ASP A 164 -1.40 6.67 -8.12
CA ASP A 164 0.02 6.84 -8.42
C ASP A 164 0.70 7.67 -7.32
N GLY A 165 1.73 7.09 -6.68
CA GLY A 165 2.42 7.74 -5.56
C GLY A 165 3.29 6.83 -4.69
N LYS A 166 3.28 5.51 -4.92
CA LYS A 166 4.08 4.54 -4.12
C LYS A 166 4.99 3.61 -4.94
N LYS A 167 5.08 3.77 -6.27
CA LYS A 167 5.90 2.90 -7.14
C LYS A 167 7.39 3.25 -7.19
N GLY A 168 7.79 4.49 -6.89
CA GLY A 168 9.20 4.92 -6.99
C GLY A 168 10.15 4.26 -5.98
N ASP A 169 9.72 4.09 -4.73
CA ASP A 169 10.60 3.65 -3.62
C ASP A 169 10.90 2.14 -3.68
N LYS A 170 10.01 1.35 -4.29
CA LYS A 170 10.23 -0.09 -4.48
C LYS A 170 11.23 -0.36 -5.61
N TYR A 171 11.19 0.44 -6.68
CA TYR A 171 12.12 0.30 -7.81
C TYR A 171 13.54 0.68 -7.40
N GLU A 172 13.73 1.77 -6.64
CA GLU A 172 15.06 2.18 -6.16
C GLU A 172 15.64 1.20 -5.12
N ARG A 173 14.80 0.64 -4.25
CA ARG A 173 15.22 -0.40 -3.30
C ARG A 173 15.58 -1.73 -3.99
N GLU A 174 14.94 -2.04 -5.12
CA GLU A 174 15.26 -3.23 -5.90
C GLU A 174 16.49 -3.02 -6.78
N LYS A 175 16.66 -1.83 -7.35
CA LYS A 175 17.83 -1.41 -8.15
C LYS A 175 19.10 -1.41 -7.31
N THR A 176 19.09 -0.78 -6.13
CA THR A 176 20.23 -0.82 -5.19
C THR A 176 20.57 -2.23 -4.70
N LYS A 177 19.58 -3.13 -4.60
CA LYS A 177 19.79 -4.53 -4.22
C LYS A 177 20.30 -5.40 -5.38
N ARG A 178 20.05 -5.00 -6.63
CA ARG A 178 20.62 -5.62 -7.84
C ARG A 178 22.04 -5.12 -8.09
N GLU A 179 22.31 -3.83 -7.92
CA GLU A 179 23.65 -3.24 -8.02
C GLU A 179 24.60 -3.77 -6.94
N ALA A 180 24.14 -3.95 -5.70
CA ALA A 180 24.95 -4.60 -4.66
C ALA A 180 25.18 -6.10 -4.90
N LYS A 181 24.38 -6.75 -5.76
CA LYS A 181 24.56 -8.16 -6.15
C LYS A 181 25.43 -8.31 -7.39
N SER A 182 25.42 -7.36 -8.32
CA SER A 182 26.31 -7.35 -9.49
C SER A 182 27.73 -6.95 -9.10
N ALA A 183 27.92 -5.98 -8.20
CA ALA A 183 29.24 -5.60 -7.68
C ALA A 183 29.92 -6.72 -6.86
N GLY A 184 29.17 -7.73 -6.39
CA GLY A 184 29.72 -8.88 -5.69
C GLY A 184 30.18 -10.04 -6.59
N LYS A 185 30.02 -9.91 -7.92
CA LYS A 185 30.33 -10.98 -8.88
C LYS A 185 31.65 -10.76 -9.64
N GLU A 186 32.32 -9.63 -9.43
CA GLU A 186 33.56 -9.27 -10.13
C GLU A 186 34.85 -9.49 -9.30
N SER A 187 34.75 -9.89 -8.02
CA SER A 187 35.93 -10.25 -7.22
C SER A 187 36.23 -11.76 -7.29
N ASN A 188 36.57 -12.26 -8.48
CA ASN A 188 36.91 -13.69 -8.67
C ASN A 188 38.37 -14.04 -8.30
N GLY A 189 39.02 -13.19 -7.49
CA GLY A 189 40.40 -13.37 -7.00
C GLY A 189 40.55 -13.41 -5.48
N GLU A 190 39.47 -13.38 -4.69
CA GLU A 190 39.58 -13.52 -3.22
C GLU A 190 40.08 -14.93 -2.87
N THR A 191 41.19 -15.00 -2.15
CA THR A 191 41.73 -16.26 -1.64
C THR A 191 40.72 -16.95 -0.71
N LYS A 192 40.77 -18.28 -0.64
CA LYS A 192 39.88 -19.13 0.19
C LYS A 192 39.81 -18.66 1.65
N GLU A 193 40.88 -18.04 2.15
CA GLU A 193 41.01 -17.49 3.49
C GLU A 193 40.22 -16.19 3.69
N GLN A 194 40.28 -15.24 2.75
CA GLN A 194 39.45 -14.02 2.80
C GLN A 194 37.95 -14.36 2.78
N ARG A 195 37.55 -15.39 2.03
CA ARG A 195 36.17 -15.88 2.02
C ARG A 195 35.73 -16.45 3.38
N ARG A 196 36.63 -17.10 4.13
CA ARG A 196 36.35 -17.60 5.49
C ARG A 196 36.22 -16.44 6.47
N ALA A 197 37.17 -15.50 6.48
CA ALA A 197 37.13 -14.30 7.33
C ALA A 197 35.86 -13.46 7.08
N ARG A 198 35.44 -13.28 5.82
CA ARG A 198 34.20 -12.59 5.48
C ARG A 198 32.95 -13.34 5.94
N LYS A 199 32.95 -14.67 5.88
CA LYS A 199 31.83 -15.49 6.36
C LYS A 199 31.70 -15.44 7.88
N GLU A 200 32.83 -15.42 8.59
CA GLU A 200 32.89 -15.30 10.04
C GLU A 200 32.45 -13.92 10.53
N LYS A 201 32.92 -12.84 9.88
CA LYS A 201 32.45 -11.47 10.15
C LYS A 201 30.93 -11.32 9.97
N ARG A 202 30.36 -11.98 8.94
CA ARG A 202 28.90 -11.99 8.73
C ARG A 202 28.13 -12.83 9.75
N ARG A 203 28.78 -13.81 10.40
CA ARG A 203 28.17 -14.56 11.51
C ARG A 203 28.17 -13.70 12.77
N ALA A 204 29.31 -13.11 13.14
CA ALA A 204 29.42 -12.19 14.27
C ALA A 204 28.40 -11.03 14.17
N GLU A 205 28.31 -10.36 13.02
CA GLU A 205 27.35 -9.26 12.81
C GLU A 205 25.88 -9.73 12.94
N LYS A 206 25.58 -10.98 12.55
CA LYS A 206 24.24 -11.54 12.66
C LYS A 206 23.90 -11.89 14.11
N ASP A 207 24.88 -12.37 14.87
CA ASP A 207 24.74 -12.70 16.27
C ASP A 207 24.56 -11.42 17.10
N ASP A 208 25.34 -10.36 16.83
CA ASP A 208 25.16 -9.02 17.42
C ASP A 208 23.78 -8.43 17.12
N MET A 209 23.31 -8.55 15.87
CA MET A 209 21.97 -8.10 15.50
C MET A 209 20.86 -8.88 16.22
N SER A 210 21.10 -10.17 16.49
CA SER A 210 20.15 -11.01 17.22
C SER A 210 20.12 -10.67 18.72
N ALA A 211 21.29 -10.44 19.33
CA ALA A 211 21.44 -9.99 20.70
C ALA A 211 20.75 -8.63 20.92
N ALA A 212 20.99 -7.66 20.02
CA ALA A 212 20.34 -6.35 20.08
C ALA A 212 18.81 -6.42 19.94
N LYS A 213 18.28 -7.37 19.16
CA LYS A 213 16.83 -7.58 19.04
C LYS A 213 16.22 -8.19 20.30
N ASN A 214 16.95 -9.10 20.96
CA ASN A 214 16.52 -9.70 22.21
C ASN A 214 16.54 -8.67 23.35
N ALA A 215 17.62 -7.91 23.51
CA ALA A 215 17.71 -6.80 24.47
C ALA A 215 16.55 -5.80 24.32
N ARG A 216 16.18 -5.44 23.08
CA ARG A 216 15.04 -4.55 22.81
C ARG A 216 13.68 -5.16 23.15
N ARG A 217 13.55 -6.50 23.09
CA ARG A 217 12.32 -7.19 23.51
C ARG A 217 12.23 -7.20 25.03
N ASP A 218 13.35 -7.42 25.72
CA ASP A 218 13.41 -7.44 27.18
C ASP A 218 13.15 -6.04 27.77
N GLU A 219 13.77 -4.99 27.22
CA GLU A 219 13.48 -3.59 27.58
C GLU A 219 11.99 -3.25 27.39
N LYS A 220 11.38 -3.74 26.30
CA LYS A 220 9.94 -3.53 26.05
C LYS A 220 9.05 -4.31 27.03
N ALA A 221 9.50 -5.48 27.49
CA ALA A 221 8.80 -6.29 28.48
C ALA A 221 8.88 -5.63 29.87
N GLU A 222 10.06 -5.15 30.28
CA GLU A 222 10.23 -4.38 31.51
C GLU A 222 9.39 -3.11 31.51
N ARG A 223 9.41 -2.33 30.43
CA ARG A 223 8.58 -1.13 30.33
C ARG A 223 7.08 -1.42 30.46
N LYS A 224 6.61 -2.58 29.99
CA LYS A 224 5.23 -3.02 30.20
C LYS A 224 4.96 -3.44 31.66
N ARG A 225 5.93 -4.07 32.33
CA ARG A 225 5.83 -4.42 33.76
C ARG A 225 5.75 -3.17 34.62
N LEU A 226 6.62 -2.17 34.39
CA LEU A 226 6.59 -0.89 35.10
C LEU A 226 5.25 -0.16 34.91
N ARG A 227 4.74 -0.08 33.68
CA ARG A 227 3.41 0.52 33.42
C ARG A 227 2.27 -0.23 34.11
N LYS A 228 2.38 -1.55 34.29
CA LYS A 228 1.35 -2.34 34.98
C LYS A 228 1.41 -2.09 36.49
N ALA A 229 2.62 -2.00 37.07
CA ALA A 229 2.83 -1.69 38.48
C ALA A 229 2.33 -0.27 38.83
N GLU A 230 2.67 0.72 37.99
CA GLU A 230 2.23 2.12 38.13
C GLU A 230 0.69 2.23 38.06
N LYS A 231 0.06 1.50 37.12
CA LYS A 231 -1.40 1.47 37.02
C LYS A 231 -2.06 0.84 38.25
N SER A 232 -1.50 -0.26 38.78
CA SER A 232 -2.04 -0.88 40.00
C SER A 232 -1.87 -0.02 41.26
N SER A 233 -0.83 0.82 41.35
CA SER A 233 -0.69 1.76 42.48
C SER A 233 -1.66 2.94 42.41
N GLN A 234 -2.08 3.34 41.19
CA GLN A 234 -2.96 4.48 41.01
C GLN A 234 -4.43 4.15 41.31
N ASP A 235 -4.84 2.89 41.07
CA ASP A 235 -6.22 2.43 41.34
C ASP A 235 -6.51 2.25 42.85
N GLY A 236 -5.47 2.22 43.71
CA GLY A 236 -5.62 2.03 45.17
C GLY A 236 -5.89 3.28 46.00
N HIS A 237 -5.72 4.50 45.44
CA HIS A 237 -5.82 5.75 46.23
C HIS A 237 -7.19 6.45 46.12
N ALA A 238 -8.14 5.91 45.34
CA ALA A 238 -9.42 6.57 45.07
C ALA A 238 -10.58 6.20 46.04
N GLN A 239 -10.33 5.43 47.12
CA GLN A 239 -11.42 4.84 47.91
C GLN A 239 -11.46 5.20 49.41
N ALA A 240 -10.78 6.26 49.86
CA ALA A 240 -10.73 6.58 51.29
C ALA A 240 -10.80 8.08 51.62
N GLN A 241 -11.81 8.81 51.14
CA GLN A 241 -12.28 10.04 51.80
C GLN A 241 -13.80 10.20 51.58
N GLY A 242 -14.58 9.90 52.62
CA GLY A 242 -16.04 10.03 52.59
C GLY A 242 -16.72 9.33 53.77
N SER A 243 -16.29 9.61 55.01
CA SER A 243 -17.00 9.21 56.23
C SER A 243 -17.45 10.48 56.97
N ALA A 244 -18.74 10.81 56.86
CA ALA A 244 -19.45 11.62 57.85
C ALA A 244 -20.96 11.41 57.68
N THR A 245 -21.53 10.72 58.68
CA THR A 245 -22.88 10.88 59.28
C THR A 245 -24.09 11.09 58.36
N ASP A 246 -25.05 10.15 58.35
CA ASP A 246 -26.33 10.37 59.03
C ASP A 246 -27.17 9.08 59.16
N GLU A 247 -27.93 9.01 60.24
CA GLU A 247 -28.88 7.95 60.60
C GLU A 247 -30.22 8.08 59.84
N LEU A 248 -30.96 6.96 59.82
CA LEU A 248 -32.42 6.79 59.77
C LEU A 248 -33.04 6.15 58.52
N ALA A 249 -33.70 5.03 58.84
CA ALA A 249 -35.04 4.62 58.40
C ALA A 249 -35.23 4.01 57.01
N ASN A 250 -35.45 2.68 57.04
CA ASN A 250 -36.52 1.94 56.40
C ASN A 250 -37.14 2.52 55.12
N GLY A 251 -36.96 1.81 54.01
CA GLY A 251 -37.80 1.98 52.83
C GLY A 251 -37.29 1.14 51.67
N ALA A 252 -37.89 -0.02 51.47
CA ALA A 252 -37.75 -0.79 50.25
C ALA A 252 -38.24 0.07 49.08
N ASP A 253 -37.33 0.54 48.23
CA ASP A 253 -37.70 1.11 46.95
C ASP A 253 -36.59 0.97 45.91
N GLU A 254 -37.02 0.74 44.67
CA GLU A 254 -36.22 0.31 43.53
C GLU A 254 -35.09 1.29 43.18
N VAL A 255 -33.84 0.85 43.32
CA VAL A 255 -32.67 1.62 42.87
C VAL A 255 -32.57 1.57 41.35
N LYS A 256 -33.18 2.56 40.68
CA LYS A 256 -32.85 2.95 39.30
C LYS A 256 -31.38 3.36 39.23
N LEU A 257 -30.55 2.50 38.64
CA LEU A 257 -29.19 2.80 38.21
C LEU A 257 -29.20 4.02 37.29
N ARG A 258 -28.77 5.19 37.80
CA ARG A 258 -28.51 6.36 36.97
C ARG A 258 -27.28 6.08 36.07
N PRO A 259 -27.31 6.43 34.78
CA PRO A 259 -26.14 6.28 33.92
C PRO A 259 -25.04 7.24 34.37
N ALA A 260 -23.87 6.68 34.64
CA ALA A 260 -22.67 7.42 35.02
C ALA A 260 -22.33 8.48 33.94
N LYS A 261 -22.06 9.71 34.40
CA LYS A 261 -21.61 10.83 33.58
C LYS A 261 -20.35 10.42 32.80
N SER A 262 -20.44 10.46 31.48
CA SER A 262 -19.29 10.33 30.59
C SER A 262 -18.32 11.49 30.83
N ILE A 263 -17.08 11.16 31.19
CA ILE A 263 -15.96 12.11 31.28
C ILE A 263 -15.72 12.67 29.85
N PRO A 264 -15.86 13.98 29.61
CA PRO A 264 -15.46 14.58 28.34
C PRO A 264 -13.93 14.73 28.36
N HIS A 265 -13.28 14.55 27.21
CA HIS A 265 -11.83 14.68 26.99
C HIS A 265 -10.91 13.54 27.46
N ALA A 266 -11.14 12.33 26.95
CA ALA A 266 -10.09 11.32 26.79
C ALA A 266 -9.75 11.06 25.32
N ASP A 267 -9.50 12.13 24.54
CA ASP A 267 -8.94 12.03 23.17
C ASP A 267 -7.41 11.84 23.18
N ALA A 268 -6.92 10.97 24.07
CA ALA A 268 -5.55 10.48 24.04
C ALA A 268 -5.45 9.28 23.08
N VAL A 269 -5.91 9.44 21.84
CA VAL A 269 -5.52 8.53 20.76
C VAL A 269 -4.06 8.86 20.44
N ASP A 270 -3.17 7.96 20.86
CA ASP A 270 -1.74 7.89 20.52
C ASP A 270 -1.50 8.28 19.05
N LYS A 271 -1.31 9.59 18.79
CA LYS A 271 -0.92 10.09 17.47
C LYS A 271 0.50 9.59 17.24
N TYR A 272 0.60 8.51 16.49
CA TYR A 272 1.88 7.97 16.04
C TYR A 272 2.66 9.11 15.36
N PRO A 273 3.87 9.45 15.83
CA PRO A 273 4.59 10.58 15.29
C PRO A 273 4.87 10.35 13.80
N SER A 274 4.66 11.39 12.99
CA SER A 274 4.86 11.33 11.55
C SER A 274 6.32 10.98 11.22
N LYS A 275 6.59 10.47 10.01
CA LYS A 275 7.98 10.17 9.60
C LYS A 275 8.89 11.41 9.67
N ALA A 276 8.34 12.59 9.36
CA ALA A 276 9.06 13.86 9.47
C ALA A 276 9.39 14.18 10.93
N GLN A 277 8.43 14.03 11.85
CA GLN A 277 8.65 14.23 13.29
C GLN A 277 9.65 13.22 13.87
N LYS A 278 9.60 11.96 13.43
CA LYS A 278 10.59 10.94 13.83
C LYS A 278 11.99 11.26 13.30
N LYS A 279 12.09 11.81 12.09
CA LYS A 279 13.37 12.27 11.51
C LYS A 279 13.90 13.45 12.31
N ALA A 280 13.10 14.50 12.51
CA ALA A 280 13.48 15.68 13.32
C ALA A 280 13.94 15.28 14.72
N LYS A 281 13.16 14.45 15.44
CA LYS A 281 13.54 13.96 16.77
C LYS A 281 14.84 13.14 16.76
N LYS A 282 15.14 12.42 15.68
CA LYS A 282 16.43 11.73 15.51
C LYS A 282 17.57 12.72 15.27
N MET A 283 17.34 13.79 14.49
CA MET A 283 18.32 14.86 14.28
C MET A 283 18.64 15.59 15.58
N ASP A 284 17.62 15.92 16.37
CA ASP A 284 17.80 16.65 17.63
C ASP A 284 18.51 15.79 18.68
N ARG A 285 18.22 14.48 18.73
CA ARG A 285 18.97 13.56 19.60
C ARG A 285 20.45 13.48 19.22
N LEU A 286 20.75 13.39 17.92
CA LEU A 286 22.14 13.40 17.44
C LEU A 286 22.82 14.73 17.76
N ALA A 287 22.14 15.88 17.60
CA ALA A 287 22.71 17.17 17.96
C ALA A 287 22.99 17.30 19.47
N ALA A 288 22.09 16.78 20.31
CA ALA A 288 22.28 16.76 21.76
C ALA A 288 23.48 15.89 22.19
N GLU A 289 23.70 14.74 21.53
CA GLU A 289 24.87 13.87 21.78
C GLU A 289 26.21 14.56 21.44
N HIS A 290 26.20 15.59 20.58
CA HIS A 290 27.38 16.36 20.20
C HIS A 290 27.50 17.73 20.90
N GLY A 291 26.70 18.01 21.92
CA GLY A 291 26.97 19.09 22.89
C GLY A 291 26.72 20.53 22.42
N GLY A 292 25.81 20.78 21.46
CA GLY A 292 25.49 22.17 21.08
C GLY A 292 24.31 22.35 20.13
N THR A 293 23.82 23.58 20.03
CA THR A 293 22.85 24.01 19.01
C THR A 293 23.54 24.05 17.64
N LEU A 294 23.62 22.89 16.99
CA LEU A 294 24.14 22.77 15.63
C LEU A 294 23.22 23.48 14.63
N ILE A 295 23.83 24.22 13.70
CA ILE A 295 23.17 24.80 12.52
C ILE A 295 22.45 23.68 11.75
N GLU A 296 21.33 23.98 11.08
CA GLU A 296 20.55 22.95 10.35
C GLU A 296 21.40 22.16 9.33
N GLN A 297 22.39 22.82 8.73
CA GLN A 297 23.34 22.22 7.81
C GLN A 297 24.22 21.17 8.49
N ASP A 298 24.70 21.45 9.70
CA ASP A 298 25.51 20.54 10.51
C ASP A 298 24.70 19.33 10.95
N LYS A 299 23.43 19.54 11.32
CA LYS A 299 22.50 18.43 11.57
C LYS A 299 22.43 17.53 10.33
N LEU A 300 22.22 18.11 9.13
CA LEU A 300 22.09 17.35 7.89
C LEU A 300 23.38 16.58 7.52
N ASP A 301 24.53 17.21 7.66
CA ASP A 301 25.83 16.61 7.42
C ASP A 301 26.10 15.46 8.39
N LEU A 302 25.77 15.63 9.67
CA LEU A 302 25.91 14.60 10.70
C LEU A 302 25.01 13.39 10.39
N TYR A 303 23.78 13.62 9.93
CA TYR A 303 22.89 12.54 9.50
C TYR A 303 23.45 11.76 8.30
N ASN A 304 24.02 12.47 7.33
CA ASN A 304 24.62 11.86 6.13
C ASN A 304 25.95 11.15 6.43
N ALA A 305 26.74 11.67 7.36
CA ALA A 305 27.96 11.07 7.89
C ALA A 305 27.63 9.75 8.60
N ASN A 306 26.67 9.77 9.54
CA ASN A 306 26.24 8.59 10.29
C ASN A 306 25.65 7.51 9.37
N LYS A 307 24.84 7.89 8.37
CA LYS A 307 24.32 6.95 7.36
C LYS A 307 25.43 6.22 6.57
N ARG A 308 26.61 6.84 6.46
CA ARG A 308 27.79 6.30 5.76
C ARG A 308 28.84 5.72 6.71
N GLY A 309 28.61 5.76 8.03
CA GLY A 309 29.59 5.33 9.03
C GLY A 309 30.85 6.18 9.06
N LEU A 310 30.75 7.48 8.77
CA LEU A 310 31.86 8.43 8.80
C LEU A 310 31.68 9.40 9.98
N SER A 311 32.78 9.91 10.53
CA SER A 311 32.71 11.08 11.42
C SER A 311 32.28 12.33 10.64
N LEU A 312 31.77 13.35 11.33
CA LEU A 312 31.35 14.61 10.70
C LEU A 312 32.50 15.25 9.90
N GLU A 313 33.71 15.25 10.47
CA GLU A 313 34.92 15.78 9.84
C GLU A 313 35.33 14.97 8.61
N GLN A 314 35.28 13.63 8.70
CA GLN A 314 35.56 12.76 7.55
C GLN A 314 34.54 12.94 6.43
N TYR A 315 33.28 13.21 6.78
CA TYR A 315 32.26 13.50 5.79
C TYR A 315 32.53 14.84 5.11
N ARG A 316 32.83 15.90 5.88
CA ARG A 316 33.18 17.21 5.35
C ARG A 316 34.44 17.19 4.50
N SER A 317 35.50 16.50 4.93
CA SER A 317 36.74 16.39 4.15
C SER A 317 36.51 15.64 2.83
N LYS A 318 35.75 14.55 2.85
CA LYS A 318 35.37 13.84 1.61
C LYS A 318 34.46 14.67 0.71
N VAL A 319 33.61 15.52 1.26
CA VAL A 319 32.81 16.46 0.47
C VAL A 319 33.68 17.56 -0.14
N ALA A 320 34.62 18.11 0.63
CA ALA A 320 35.56 19.14 0.18
C ALA A 320 36.50 18.65 -0.93
N ILE A 321 36.99 17.41 -0.83
CA ILE A 321 37.82 16.75 -1.86
C ILE A 321 36.98 16.31 -3.07
N GLY A 322 35.65 16.44 -3.01
CA GLY A 322 34.73 15.99 -4.07
C GLY A 322 34.55 14.47 -4.15
N ALA A 323 35.16 13.71 -3.23
CA ALA A 323 35.00 12.26 -3.11
C ALA A 323 33.57 11.86 -2.70
N LEU A 324 32.86 12.73 -1.97
CA LEU A 324 31.44 12.60 -1.67
C LEU A 324 30.67 13.82 -2.18
N LYS A 325 29.51 13.56 -2.77
CA LYS A 325 28.66 14.64 -3.28
C LYS A 325 27.92 15.33 -2.11
N ALA A 326 27.99 16.65 -2.06
CA ALA A 326 27.24 17.46 -1.10
C ALA A 326 25.72 17.21 -1.26
N PRO A 327 24.96 17.09 -0.17
CA PRO A 327 23.56 16.66 -0.17
C PRO A 327 22.58 17.69 -0.77
N GLY A 328 23.03 18.87 -1.16
CA GLY A 328 22.25 19.88 -1.90
C GLY A 328 22.64 20.05 -3.37
N ALA A 329 23.76 19.46 -3.80
CA ALA A 329 24.15 19.42 -5.20
C ALA A 329 23.40 18.28 -5.89
N GLU A 330 22.06 18.31 -5.92
CA GLU A 330 21.32 17.44 -6.81
C GLU A 330 21.81 17.77 -8.22
N LYS A 331 22.33 16.75 -8.93
CA LYS A 331 22.68 16.90 -10.34
C LYS A 331 21.34 17.31 -10.97
N LYS A 332 21.23 18.53 -11.52
CA LYS A 332 20.12 18.88 -12.41
C LYS A 332 19.99 17.69 -13.33
N LYS A 333 18.91 16.92 -13.20
CA LYS A 333 18.76 15.67 -13.95
C LYS A 333 18.86 16.07 -15.40
N GLU A 334 19.95 15.65 -16.05
CA GLU A 334 20.13 15.93 -17.46
C GLU A 334 18.87 15.41 -18.17
N PRO A 335 18.20 16.26 -18.95
CA PRO A 335 16.99 15.85 -19.64
C PRO A 335 17.30 14.60 -20.48
N SER A 336 16.39 13.63 -20.47
CA SER A 336 16.50 12.44 -21.32
C SER A 336 16.74 12.85 -22.78
N SER A 337 17.43 12.02 -23.57
CA SER A 337 17.75 12.31 -24.97
C SER A 337 16.55 12.82 -25.78
N GLN A 338 15.38 12.19 -25.62
CA GLN A 338 14.12 12.63 -26.25
C GLN A 338 13.70 14.05 -25.85
N LYS A 339 13.91 14.44 -24.58
CA LYS A 339 13.60 15.81 -24.11
C LYS A 339 14.61 16.82 -24.65
N LEU A 340 15.88 16.43 -24.84
CA LEU A 340 16.88 17.29 -25.48
C LEU A 340 16.49 17.58 -26.93
N GLU A 341 16.00 16.60 -27.68
CA GLU A 341 15.50 16.80 -29.04
C GLU A 341 14.26 17.70 -29.08
N GLU A 342 13.32 17.51 -28.15
CA GLU A 342 12.16 18.39 -28.03
C GLU A 342 12.57 19.84 -27.71
N TYR A 343 13.59 20.03 -26.87
CA TYR A 343 14.12 21.36 -26.55
C TYR A 343 14.84 21.97 -27.74
N LYS A 344 15.57 21.18 -28.54
CA LYS A 344 16.17 21.64 -29.80
C LYS A 344 15.12 22.15 -30.77
N LYS A 345 14.02 21.41 -30.97
CA LYS A 345 12.90 21.84 -31.84
C LYS A 345 12.26 23.13 -31.36
N ARG A 346 11.93 23.24 -30.06
CA ARG A 346 11.33 24.46 -29.49
C ARG A 346 12.28 25.65 -29.47
N ALA A 347 13.58 25.42 -29.36
CA ALA A 347 14.60 26.48 -29.46
C ALA A 347 14.67 27.01 -30.89
N GLN A 348 14.67 26.11 -31.89
CA GLN A 348 14.63 26.46 -33.31
C GLN A 348 13.34 27.21 -33.69
N GLU A 349 12.16 26.75 -33.24
CA GLU A 349 10.88 27.43 -33.45
C GLU A 349 10.85 28.86 -32.88
N LYS A 350 11.63 29.12 -31.83
CA LYS A 350 11.73 30.43 -31.17
C LYS A 350 12.93 31.27 -31.64
N GLY A 351 13.74 30.75 -32.55
CA GLY A 351 14.95 31.44 -33.04
C GLY A 351 16.01 31.71 -31.96
N VAL A 352 16.06 30.89 -30.90
CA VAL A 352 17.04 31.01 -29.80
C VAL A 352 17.93 29.78 -29.72
N SER A 353 19.14 29.93 -29.17
CA SER A 353 20.04 28.79 -28.94
C SER A 353 19.46 27.81 -27.91
N LEU A 354 19.85 26.53 -27.99
CA LEU A 354 19.38 25.50 -27.05
C LEU A 354 19.73 25.87 -25.60
N GLU A 355 20.92 26.42 -25.38
CA GLU A 355 21.41 26.84 -24.06
C GLU A 355 20.57 27.99 -23.49
N GLU A 356 20.29 29.01 -24.30
CA GLU A 356 19.46 30.14 -23.88
C GLU A 356 18.02 29.71 -23.58
N TYR A 357 17.46 28.79 -24.38
CA TYR A 357 16.15 28.20 -24.13
C TYR A 357 16.12 27.43 -22.80
N MET A 358 17.14 26.63 -22.50
CA MET A 358 17.25 25.91 -21.24
C MET A 358 17.40 26.88 -20.05
N ARG A 359 18.18 27.95 -20.20
CA ARG A 359 18.36 28.98 -19.18
C ARG A 359 17.05 29.70 -18.85
N ARG A 360 16.32 30.20 -19.86
CA ARG A 360 15.00 30.85 -19.66
C ARG A 360 13.98 29.90 -19.02
N ARG A 361 14.05 28.61 -19.34
CA ARG A 361 13.17 27.59 -18.74
C ARG A 361 13.51 27.35 -17.26
N ASP A 362 14.80 27.26 -16.93
CA ASP A 362 15.27 27.12 -15.55
C ASP A 362 14.90 28.36 -14.72
N GLU A 363 15.12 29.56 -15.25
CA GLU A 363 14.70 30.83 -14.62
C GLU A 363 13.19 30.88 -14.39
N LYS A 364 12.38 30.46 -15.37
CA LYS A 364 10.92 30.36 -15.23
C LYS A 364 10.50 29.33 -14.18
N ASN A 365 11.19 28.20 -14.08
CA ASN A 365 10.92 27.19 -13.06
C ASN A 365 11.35 27.67 -11.66
N ALA A 366 12.48 28.37 -11.55
CA ALA A 366 12.94 28.98 -10.31
C ALA A 366 11.96 30.07 -9.84
N ALA A 367 11.51 30.94 -10.73
CA ALA A 367 10.48 31.93 -10.44
C ALA A 367 9.17 31.29 -9.97
N LYS A 368 8.75 30.17 -10.59
CA LYS A 368 7.58 29.40 -10.14
C LYS A 368 7.77 28.73 -8.77
N GLN A 369 8.99 28.37 -8.39
CA GLN A 369 9.26 27.81 -7.05
C GLN A 369 9.32 28.90 -5.98
N LEU A 370 9.76 30.10 -6.33
CA LEU A 370 9.78 31.26 -5.41
C LEU A 370 8.38 31.87 -5.22
N GLN A 371 7.49 31.71 -6.20
CA GLN A 371 6.09 32.06 -6.03
C GLN A 371 5.40 31.00 -5.16
N PRO A 372 4.92 31.34 -3.95
CA PRO A 372 4.13 30.40 -3.16
C PRO A 372 2.91 30.00 -3.99
N ALA A 373 2.58 28.70 -4.02
CA ALA A 373 1.53 28.13 -4.86
C ALA A 373 0.11 28.70 -4.64
N ASN A 374 -0.04 29.72 -3.80
CA ASN A 374 -1.29 30.36 -3.41
C ASN A 374 -1.52 31.76 -4.01
N SER A 375 -0.59 32.35 -4.78
CA SER A 375 -0.71 33.76 -5.21
C SER A 375 -1.22 33.97 -6.65
N ALA A 376 -1.18 32.97 -7.54
CA ALA A 376 -1.29 33.23 -8.98
C ALA A 376 -2.70 33.27 -9.60
N SER A 377 -3.80 33.19 -8.81
CA SER A 377 -5.16 33.41 -9.36
C SER A 377 -6.06 34.32 -8.54
N THR A 378 -5.50 35.05 -7.56
CA THR A 378 -6.29 35.88 -6.65
C THR A 378 -6.14 37.34 -7.05
N LEU A 379 -6.74 37.73 -8.18
CA LEU A 379 -7.20 39.11 -8.27
C LEU A 379 -8.30 39.24 -7.19
N PRO A 380 -8.18 40.18 -6.23
CA PRO A 380 -9.28 40.46 -5.32
C PRO A 380 -10.43 40.96 -6.17
N ILE A 381 -11.43 40.10 -6.41
CA ILE A 381 -12.73 40.55 -6.89
C ILE A 381 -13.28 41.37 -5.73
N VAL A 382 -13.10 42.69 -5.80
CA VAL A 382 -13.74 43.66 -4.90
C VAL A 382 -15.23 43.60 -5.25
N ILE A 383 -15.97 42.78 -4.51
CA ILE A 383 -17.43 42.74 -4.61
C ILE A 383 -17.93 43.82 -3.66
N ASP A 384 -18.17 45.02 -4.19
CA ASP A 384 -18.90 46.08 -3.49
C ASP A 384 -20.37 45.65 -3.38
N THR A 385 -20.73 44.99 -2.28
CA THR A 385 -22.14 44.76 -1.93
C THR A 385 -22.73 46.01 -1.26
N PRO A 386 -23.77 46.65 -1.82
CA PRO A 386 -24.22 48.00 -1.45
C PRO A 386 -24.94 48.14 -0.09
N ASN A 387 -24.94 47.13 0.78
CA ASN A 387 -25.66 47.19 2.08
C ASN A 387 -25.09 46.25 3.18
N GLY A 388 -23.88 45.71 2.99
CA GLY A 388 -23.27 44.76 3.94
C GLY A 388 -22.25 45.42 4.87
N ALA A 389 -22.15 44.92 6.11
CA ALA A 389 -21.02 45.27 6.97
C ALA A 389 -19.70 44.98 6.22
N PRO A 390 -18.75 45.94 6.18
CA PRO A 390 -17.52 45.79 5.41
C PRO A 390 -16.79 44.52 5.85
N GLY A 391 -16.53 43.62 4.90
CA GLY A 391 -15.79 42.37 5.12
C GLY A 391 -16.61 41.11 5.37
N THR A 392 -17.95 41.15 5.29
CA THR A 392 -18.78 39.92 5.36
C THR A 392 -19.34 39.54 3.99
N LEU A 393 -18.92 38.40 3.45
CA LEU A 393 -19.41 37.87 2.17
C LEU A 393 -20.84 37.33 2.33
N THR A 394 -21.79 37.81 1.54
CA THR A 394 -23.16 37.27 1.54
C THR A 394 -23.31 36.28 0.39
N LEU A 395 -23.73 35.05 0.67
CA LEU A 395 -23.91 33.98 -0.31
C LEU A 395 -25.36 33.51 -0.27
N ARG A 396 -26.00 33.31 -1.43
CA ARG A 396 -27.35 32.73 -1.51
C ARG A 396 -27.25 31.26 -1.91
N THR A 397 -28.06 30.39 -1.31
CA THR A 397 -28.08 28.95 -1.66
C THR A 397 -28.52 28.69 -3.10
N SER A 398 -29.24 29.63 -3.72
CA SER A 398 -29.64 29.55 -5.13
C SER A 398 -28.51 29.89 -6.12
N GLU A 399 -27.40 30.49 -5.68
CA GLU A 399 -26.30 30.84 -6.56
C GLU A 399 -25.45 29.60 -6.92
N PRO A 400 -25.19 29.34 -8.21
CA PRO A 400 -24.31 28.23 -8.59
C PRO A 400 -22.91 28.42 -8.01
N GLY A 401 -22.39 27.39 -7.35
CA GLY A 401 -21.05 27.42 -6.74
C GLY A 401 -20.96 28.15 -5.41
N TYR A 402 -22.09 28.44 -4.73
CA TYR A 402 -22.07 29.03 -3.38
C TYR A 402 -21.24 28.21 -2.38
N SER A 403 -21.27 26.87 -2.48
CA SER A 403 -20.52 25.96 -1.61
C SER A 403 -19.01 26.12 -1.76
N LEU A 404 -18.54 26.24 -3.02
CA LEU A 404 -17.13 26.51 -3.31
C LEU A 404 -16.70 27.89 -2.81
N ARG A 405 -17.54 28.92 -2.99
CA ARG A 405 -17.27 30.27 -2.49
C ARG A 405 -17.21 30.31 -0.96
N ALA A 406 -18.12 29.61 -0.27
CA ALA A 406 -18.09 29.49 1.19
C ALA A 406 -16.82 28.76 1.68
N CYS A 407 -16.42 27.68 1.01
CA CYS A 407 -15.17 26.97 1.33
C CYS A 407 -13.95 27.87 1.15
N GLN A 408 -13.91 28.66 0.07
CA GLN A 408 -12.84 29.63 -0.17
C GLN A 408 -12.82 30.77 0.86
N ALA A 409 -13.99 31.22 1.33
CA ALA A 409 -14.08 32.21 2.41
C ALA A 409 -13.49 31.65 3.72
N ILE A 410 -13.77 30.38 4.06
CA ILE A 410 -13.18 29.71 5.22
C ILE A 410 -11.66 29.58 5.07
N GLU A 411 -11.16 29.25 3.87
CA GLU A 411 -9.71 29.13 3.63
C GLU A 411 -8.98 30.47 3.73
N ARG A 412 -9.66 31.57 3.40
CA ARG A 412 -9.13 32.94 3.46
C ARG A 412 -9.43 33.66 4.78
N ASP A 413 -10.00 32.97 5.77
CA ASP A 413 -10.43 33.58 7.03
C ASP A 413 -11.31 34.82 6.79
N MET A 414 -12.27 34.72 5.87
CA MET A 414 -13.27 35.76 5.57
C MET A 414 -14.65 35.39 6.14
N ALA A 415 -15.27 36.31 6.89
CA ALA A 415 -16.62 36.10 7.39
C ALA A 415 -17.61 35.94 6.23
N PHE A 416 -18.58 35.04 6.37
CA PHE A 416 -19.67 34.93 5.40
C PHE A 416 -21.01 34.62 6.06
N VAL A 417 -22.09 34.98 5.36
CA VAL A 417 -23.48 34.67 5.72
C VAL A 417 -24.12 33.97 4.53
N LEU A 418 -24.62 32.76 4.75
CA LEU A 418 -25.40 31.98 3.80
C LEU A 418 -26.90 32.26 4.02
N LEU A 419 -27.55 32.79 3.00
CA LEU A 419 -28.98 33.07 2.95
C LEU A 419 -29.70 31.94 2.20
N ASP A 420 -30.90 31.59 2.65
CA ASP A 420 -31.79 30.68 1.89
C ASP A 420 -32.40 31.35 0.64
N GLU A 421 -33.29 30.63 -0.03
CA GLU A 421 -34.06 31.14 -1.18
C GLU A 421 -35.03 32.27 -0.79
N ALA A 422 -35.47 32.34 0.46
CA ALA A 422 -36.33 33.41 0.98
C ALA A 422 -35.54 34.66 1.42
N GLY A 423 -34.20 34.59 1.45
CA GLY A 423 -33.33 35.65 1.94
C GLY A 423 -33.15 35.66 3.47
N GLU A 424 -33.65 34.64 4.17
CA GLU A 424 -33.44 34.44 5.59
C GLU A 424 -32.04 33.90 5.88
N LYS A 425 -31.48 34.31 7.02
CA LYS A 425 -30.14 33.91 7.44
C LYS A 425 -30.16 32.47 7.93
N ASN A 426 -29.65 31.54 7.10
CA ASN A 426 -29.49 30.15 7.50
C ASN A 426 -28.26 29.94 8.39
N LEU A 427 -27.13 30.49 7.97
CA LEU A 427 -25.83 30.13 8.54
C LEU A 427 -24.86 31.28 8.42
N SER A 428 -24.19 31.63 9.51
CA SER A 428 -23.13 32.63 9.55
C SER A 428 -21.85 32.01 10.09
N TRP A 429 -20.71 32.34 9.50
CA TRP A 429 -19.40 31.93 10.00
C TRP A 429 -18.48 33.13 10.10
N LYS A 430 -17.70 33.20 11.18
CA LYS A 430 -16.69 34.24 11.40
C LYS A 430 -15.29 33.61 11.51
N PRO A 431 -14.24 34.36 11.15
CA PRO A 431 -12.86 33.91 11.33
C PRO A 431 -12.58 33.55 12.79
N GLY A 432 -11.97 32.39 13.01
CA GLY A 432 -11.71 31.84 14.34
C GLY A 432 -12.78 30.86 14.87
N ASP A 433 -13.99 30.88 14.33
CA ASP A 433 -15.03 29.91 14.68
C ASP A 433 -14.76 28.55 14.04
N ALA A 434 -15.19 27.47 14.71
CA ALA A 434 -15.14 26.13 14.13
C ALA A 434 -15.93 26.08 12.81
N ALA A 435 -15.41 25.35 11.82
CA ALA A 435 -16.08 25.21 10.52
C ALA A 435 -17.48 24.61 10.72
N PRO A 436 -18.54 25.22 10.17
CA PRO A 436 -19.90 24.80 10.46
C PRO A 436 -20.17 23.39 9.92
N VAL A 437 -20.96 22.63 10.67
CA VAL A 437 -21.25 21.22 10.42
C VAL A 437 -22.54 21.10 9.59
N ASP A 438 -22.58 21.75 8.42
CA ASP A 438 -23.74 21.80 7.52
C ASP A 438 -23.44 21.19 6.14
N GLU A 439 -24.27 20.24 5.69
CA GLU A 439 -24.14 19.54 4.40
C GLU A 439 -24.09 20.51 3.21
N ARG A 440 -24.83 21.61 3.30
CA ARG A 440 -24.95 22.59 2.21
C ARG A 440 -23.62 23.25 1.86
N LEU A 441 -22.68 23.36 2.81
CA LEU A 441 -21.37 23.99 2.59
C LEU A 441 -20.46 23.21 1.66
N TRP A 442 -20.64 21.90 1.55
CA TRP A 442 -19.79 21.03 0.74
C TRP A 442 -20.58 20.22 -0.29
N ASP A 443 -21.86 20.54 -0.50
CA ASP A 443 -22.65 19.92 -1.54
C ASP A 443 -22.11 20.32 -2.93
N GLY A 444 -21.99 19.33 -3.81
CA GLY A 444 -21.40 19.49 -5.14
C GLY A 444 -19.87 19.76 -5.20
N VAL A 445 -19.15 19.81 -4.06
CA VAL A 445 -17.70 20.05 -4.03
C VAL A 445 -16.93 18.74 -3.83
N ASP A 446 -15.93 18.51 -4.68
CA ASP A 446 -15.06 17.35 -4.58
C ASP A 446 -14.28 17.34 -3.25
N THR A 447 -14.20 16.16 -2.61
CA THR A 447 -13.54 16.00 -1.30
C THR A 447 -12.07 16.43 -1.29
N LYS A 448 -11.40 16.40 -2.45
CA LYS A 448 -9.99 16.78 -2.60
C LYS A 448 -9.79 18.30 -2.52
N ASP A 449 -10.81 19.07 -2.92
CA ASP A 449 -10.77 20.53 -3.02
C ASP A 449 -11.28 21.22 -1.75
N LEU A 450 -11.89 20.45 -0.82
CA LEU A 450 -12.34 20.98 0.46
C LEU A 450 -11.16 21.36 1.38
N PRO A 451 -11.21 22.55 2.03
CA PRO A 451 -10.26 22.92 3.07
C PRO A 451 -10.20 21.88 4.19
N LYS A 452 -9.05 21.77 4.86
CA LYS A 452 -8.85 20.75 5.92
C LYS A 452 -9.83 20.90 7.09
N SER A 453 -10.20 22.13 7.45
CA SER A 453 -11.21 22.44 8.48
C SER A 453 -12.58 21.91 8.07
N VAL A 454 -13.04 22.24 6.86
CA VAL A 454 -14.32 21.80 6.29
C VAL A 454 -14.37 20.26 6.14
N ARG A 455 -13.26 19.62 5.75
CA ARG A 455 -13.18 18.14 5.70
C ARG A 455 -13.36 17.48 7.05
N ARG A 456 -12.88 18.09 8.14
CA ARG A 456 -13.10 17.58 9.50
C ARG A 456 -14.56 17.71 9.90
N ALA A 457 -15.14 18.90 9.70
CA ALA A 457 -16.56 19.15 9.95
C ALA A 457 -17.46 18.17 9.17
N ARG A 458 -17.20 17.97 7.87
CA ARG A 458 -17.91 16.97 7.05
C ARG A 458 -17.78 15.55 7.61
N LYS A 459 -16.60 15.15 8.08
CA LYS A 459 -16.38 13.82 8.66
C LYS A 459 -17.14 13.64 9.96
N GLU A 460 -17.17 14.66 10.81
CA GLU A 460 -17.93 14.69 12.05
C GLU A 460 -19.43 14.60 11.78
N TRP A 461 -19.93 15.39 10.83
CA TRP A 461 -21.31 15.34 10.36
C TRP A 461 -21.71 13.94 9.85
N MET A 462 -20.90 13.35 8.97
CA MET A 462 -21.12 11.99 8.46
C MET A 462 -21.12 10.94 9.56
N SER A 463 -20.29 11.13 10.59
CA SER A 463 -20.21 10.23 11.75
C SER A 463 -21.47 10.35 12.60
N ALA A 464 -21.92 11.58 12.92
CA ALA A 464 -23.14 11.84 13.68
C ALA A 464 -24.37 11.26 12.98
N ARG A 465 -24.54 11.52 11.67
CA ARG A 465 -25.64 10.96 10.87
C ARG A 465 -25.61 9.43 10.80
N GLY A 466 -24.41 8.85 10.78
CA GLY A 466 -24.22 7.40 10.86
C GLY A 466 -24.70 6.79 12.19
N PHE A 467 -24.52 7.50 13.31
CA PHE A 467 -25.03 7.07 14.62
C PHE A 467 -26.56 7.19 14.70
N GLU A 468 -27.15 8.24 14.15
CA GLU A 468 -28.61 8.42 14.13
C GLU A 468 -29.32 7.33 13.33
N ARG A 469 -28.80 6.99 12.14
CA ARG A 469 -29.33 5.88 11.34
C ARG A 469 -29.32 4.55 12.09
N LYS A 470 -28.24 4.28 12.85
CA LYS A 470 -28.12 3.08 13.69
C LYS A 470 -29.06 3.10 14.90
N LYS A 471 -29.40 4.26 15.45
CA LYS A 471 -30.38 4.39 16.53
C LYS A 471 -31.81 4.18 16.03
N GLY A 472 -32.13 4.73 14.85
CA GLY A 472 -33.44 4.56 14.22
C GLY A 472 -33.76 3.11 13.87
N SER A 473 -32.78 2.35 13.37
CA SER A 473 -32.99 0.93 13.01
C SER A 473 -33.23 0.02 14.23
N LYS A 474 -32.85 0.44 15.44
CA LYS A 474 -33.05 -0.34 16.68
C LYS A 474 -34.38 -0.07 17.38
N LYS A 475 -35.11 0.97 16.98
CA LYS A 475 -36.42 1.32 17.56
C LYS A 475 -37.60 0.70 16.80
N SER A 476 -37.34 -0.03 15.73
CA SER A 476 -38.36 -0.65 14.86
C SER A 476 -38.37 -2.19 14.90
N GLU A 477 -37.54 -2.79 15.77
CA GLU A 477 -37.64 -4.17 16.24
C GLU A 477 -38.14 -4.15 17.69
#